data_AF-A0A443QEF0-F1
#
_entry.id   AF-A0A443QEF0-F1
#
_cell.length_a   1.000
_cell.length_b   1.000
_cell.length_c   1.000
_cell.angle_alpha   90.00
_cell.angle_beta   90.00
_cell.angle_gamma   90.00
#
_symmetry.space_group_name_H-M   'P 1'
#
loop_
_entity.id
_entity.type
_entity.pdbx_description
1 polymer ?
#
loop_
_entity_poly.entity_id
_entity_poly.type
_entity_poly.pdbx_seq_one_letter_code
_entity_poly.pdbx_strand_id
1 'polypeptide(L)'
;MSMHISESREYLPNNGDYMPNLMNNRSAAGKNFKFWRKLSAFEKVLMVALASTRNLYDDMNLNIDPCEDFYEFCCGKFEQKSNLTDDQNYVSKFTIVQEKNKEKLKGMKNEI
;
A
#
# COMPACT_ATOMS: atom_id res chain seq x y z
N MET A 1 30.02 -1.16 -39.11
CA MET A 1 29.81 -2.10 -37.99
C MET A 1 28.79 -1.45 -37.06
N SER A 2 27.50 -1.62 -37.37
CA SER A 2 26.42 -1.03 -36.58
C SER A 2 25.84 -2.14 -35.71
N MET A 3 26.02 -2.00 -34.40
CA MET A 3 25.58 -3.00 -33.42
C MET A 3 24.10 -2.73 -33.12
N HIS A 4 23.23 -3.59 -33.64
CA HIS A 4 21.82 -3.64 -33.24
C HIS A 4 21.76 -4.12 -31.78
N ILE A 5 21.30 -3.26 -30.88
CA ILE A 5 20.87 -3.66 -29.54
C ILE A 5 19.43 -4.15 -29.71
N SER A 6 19.27 -5.43 -30.01
CA SER A 6 18.01 -6.13 -29.96
C SER A 6 18.18 -7.36 -29.09
N GLU A 7 17.99 -7.21 -27.77
CA GLU A 7 17.49 -8.23 -26.84
C GLU A 7 17.68 -7.79 -25.39
N SER A 8 16.75 -6.97 -24.91
CA SER A 8 16.44 -6.85 -23.48
C SER A 8 14.92 -6.76 -23.30
N ARG A 9 14.20 -7.63 -24.03
CA ARG A 9 12.76 -7.84 -23.87
C ARG A 9 12.51 -9.15 -23.14
N GLU A 10 13.08 -9.27 -21.95
CA GLU A 10 12.54 -10.22 -20.98
C GLU A 10 11.27 -9.57 -20.43
N TYR A 11 10.15 -9.86 -21.10
CA TYR A 11 8.81 -9.55 -20.61
C TYR A 11 8.70 -10.11 -19.19
N LEU A 12 8.67 -9.24 -18.18
CA LEU A 12 8.22 -9.65 -16.84
C LEU A 12 6.81 -10.22 -17.00
N PRO A 13 6.55 -11.48 -16.59
CA PRO A 13 5.26 -12.12 -16.78
C PRO A 13 4.16 -11.33 -16.05
N ASN A 14 2.95 -11.35 -16.60
CA ASN A 14 1.78 -10.68 -16.04
C ASN A 14 1.62 -11.03 -14.55
N ASN A 15 1.69 -10.01 -13.69
CA ASN A 15 1.62 -10.14 -12.23
C ASN A 15 0.26 -10.62 -11.69
N GLY A 16 -0.70 -10.94 -12.58
CA GLY A 16 -2.00 -11.51 -12.22
C GLY A 16 -1.93 -12.92 -11.63
N ASP A 17 -0.82 -13.64 -11.83
CA ASP A 17 -0.70 -15.05 -11.43
C ASP A 17 -0.03 -15.27 -10.06
N TYR A 18 0.64 -14.26 -9.48
CA TYR A 18 1.43 -14.47 -8.26
C TYR A 18 0.67 -14.31 -6.93
N MET A 19 -0.57 -13.83 -6.91
CA MET A 19 -1.34 -13.69 -5.65
C MET A 19 -2.87 -13.78 -5.85
N PRO A 20 -3.44 -14.97 -6.12
CA PRO A 20 -4.87 -15.14 -5.94
C PRO A 20 -5.18 -15.23 -4.43
N ASN A 21 -6.02 -14.31 -3.94
CA ASN A 21 -6.78 -14.41 -2.67
C ASN A 21 -6.09 -14.13 -1.31
N LEU A 22 -5.00 -13.37 -1.21
CA LEU A 22 -4.53 -12.91 0.13
C LEU A 22 -5.37 -11.77 0.72
N MET A 23 -6.26 -11.16 -0.07
CA MET A 23 -6.96 -9.92 0.26
C MET A 23 -8.36 -10.09 0.87
N ASN A 24 -8.87 -11.32 1.00
CA ASN A 24 -10.27 -11.55 1.40
C ASN A 24 -10.50 -11.77 2.90
N ASN A 25 -9.48 -11.56 3.75
CA ASN A 25 -9.60 -11.75 5.20
C ASN A 25 -9.19 -10.51 5.99
N ARG A 26 -9.95 -9.41 5.83
CA ARG A 26 -9.87 -8.23 6.73
C ARG A 26 -10.14 -8.58 8.20
N SER A 27 -10.79 -9.71 8.48
CA SER A 27 -11.35 -10.02 9.81
C SER A 27 -10.45 -10.85 10.73
N ALA A 28 -9.28 -11.32 10.30
CA ALA A 28 -8.41 -12.17 11.13
C ALA A 28 -7.31 -11.42 11.91
N ALA A 29 -6.99 -10.18 11.55
CA ALA A 29 -5.92 -9.40 12.19
C ALA A 29 -6.40 -8.58 13.42
N GLY A 30 -7.58 -8.90 13.95
CA GLY A 30 -8.20 -8.15 15.05
C GLY A 30 -8.17 -8.80 16.42
N LYS A 31 -7.81 -10.09 16.56
CA LYS A 31 -7.92 -10.77 17.87
C LYS A 31 -6.85 -11.84 18.03
N ASN A 32 -5.65 -11.44 18.51
CA ASN A 32 -4.84 -12.17 19.51
C ASN A 32 -3.43 -11.57 19.64
N PHE A 33 -3.32 -10.47 20.40
CA PHE A 33 -2.06 -9.86 20.87
C PHE A 33 -1.11 -10.89 21.55
N LYS A 34 -1.65 -11.99 22.08
CA LYS A 34 -0.87 -13.08 22.70
C LYS A 34 -0.05 -13.93 21.71
N PHE A 35 -0.46 -14.00 20.44
CA PHE A 35 0.24 -14.79 19.41
C PHE A 35 1.59 -14.14 19.04
N TRP A 36 1.63 -12.81 18.94
CA TRP A 36 2.82 -12.02 18.64
C TRP A 36 3.98 -12.23 19.63
N ARG A 37 3.67 -12.59 20.87
CA ARG A 37 4.69 -12.79 21.92
C ARG A 37 5.42 -14.13 21.81
N LYS A 38 4.85 -15.12 21.10
CA LYS A 38 5.42 -16.46 20.92
C LYS A 38 6.24 -16.61 19.63
N LEU A 39 6.12 -15.67 18.71
CA LEU A 39 6.86 -15.68 17.45
C LEU A 39 8.33 -15.32 17.70
N SER A 40 9.21 -16.05 17.03
CA SER A 40 10.62 -15.74 16.90
C SER A 40 10.82 -14.38 16.21
N ALA A 41 12.02 -13.80 16.35
CA ALA A 41 12.36 -12.54 15.71
C ALA A 41 12.14 -12.57 14.18
N PHE A 42 12.49 -13.68 13.54
CA PHE A 42 12.33 -13.87 12.10
C PHE A 42 10.86 -13.87 11.66
N GLU A 43 9.98 -14.57 12.39
CA GLU A 43 8.55 -14.62 12.08
C GLU A 43 7.89 -13.24 12.24
N LYS A 44 8.32 -12.43 13.21
CA LYS A 44 7.83 -11.05 13.36
C LYS A 44 8.23 -10.18 12.16
N VAL A 45 9.47 -10.29 11.70
CA VAL A 45 9.97 -9.55 10.54
C VAL A 45 9.21 -9.95 9.28
N LEU A 46 8.99 -11.25 9.07
CA LEU A 46 8.20 -11.76 7.95
C LEU A 46 6.77 -11.18 7.94
N MET A 47 6.11 -11.14 9.10
CA MET A 47 4.75 -10.60 9.20
C MET A 47 4.69 -9.08 8.97
N VAL A 48 5.69 -8.32 9.45
CA VAL A 48 5.78 -6.88 9.16
C VAL A 48 6.01 -6.63 7.68
N ALA A 49 6.89 -7.41 7.05
CA ALA A 49 7.19 -7.30 5.61
C ALA A 49 5.96 -7.58 4.74
N LEU A 50 5.16 -8.59 5.09
CA LEU A 50 3.91 -8.89 4.37
C LEU A 50 2.84 -7.81 4.58
N ALA A 51 2.79 -7.20 5.76
CA ALA A 51 1.83 -6.13 6.06
C ALA A 51 2.18 -4.80 5.40
N SER A 52 3.48 -4.47 5.27
CA SER A 52 3.93 -3.18 4.72
C SER A 52 3.66 -3.07 3.22
N THR A 53 3.78 -4.16 2.46
CA THR A 53 3.50 -4.15 1.01
C THR A 53 2.00 -3.97 0.69
N ARG A 54 1.11 -4.28 1.63
CA ARG A 54 -0.34 -4.25 1.41
C ARG A 54 -0.86 -2.85 1.09
N ASN A 55 -0.42 -1.85 1.84
CA ASN A 55 -0.92 -0.48 1.65
C ASN A 55 -0.51 0.09 0.30
N LEU A 56 0.70 -0.25 -0.17
CA LEU A 56 1.17 0.14 -1.49
C LEU A 56 0.29 -0.50 -2.57
N TYR A 57 0.04 -1.81 -2.47
CA TYR A 57 -0.76 -2.54 -3.46
C TYR A 57 -2.20 -2.00 -3.59
N ASP A 58 -2.82 -1.60 -2.47
CA ASP A 58 -4.19 -1.07 -2.46
C ASP A 58 -4.33 0.24 -3.25
N ASP A 59 -3.24 1.00 -3.42
CA ASP A 59 -3.21 2.29 -4.10
C ASP A 59 -2.85 2.18 -5.60
N MET A 60 -2.20 1.09 -6.00
CA MET A 60 -1.66 0.89 -7.36
C MET A 60 -2.72 0.46 -8.38
N ASN A 61 -2.67 1.03 -9.57
CA ASN A 61 -3.43 0.59 -10.75
C ASN A 61 -2.57 -0.28 -11.67
N LEU A 62 -2.61 -1.60 -11.47
CA LEU A 62 -1.76 -2.57 -12.19
C LEU A 62 -2.15 -2.76 -13.68
N ASN A 63 -3.19 -2.11 -14.16
CA ASN A 63 -3.61 -2.17 -15.56
C ASN A 63 -2.87 -1.15 -16.45
N ILE A 64 -2.06 -0.28 -15.84
CA ILE A 64 -1.34 0.78 -16.53
C ILE A 64 0.14 0.40 -16.62
N ASP A 65 0.75 0.69 -17.77
CA ASP A 65 2.18 0.46 -17.96
C ASP A 65 2.97 1.54 -17.19
N PRO A 66 3.83 1.17 -16.23
CA PRO A 66 4.64 2.14 -15.49
C PRO A 66 5.63 2.92 -16.36
N CYS A 67 5.98 2.41 -17.55
CA CYS A 67 6.85 3.12 -18.49
C CYS A 67 6.11 4.27 -19.20
N GLU A 68 4.78 4.18 -19.32
CA GLU A 68 3.95 5.17 -19.98
C GLU A 68 3.38 6.19 -18.98
N ASP A 69 2.83 5.73 -17.86
CA ASP A 69 2.34 6.58 -16.77
C ASP A 69 2.61 5.95 -15.40
N PHE A 70 3.80 6.25 -14.87
CA PHE A 70 4.21 5.79 -13.55
C PHE A 70 3.32 6.33 -12.42
N TYR A 71 2.74 7.53 -12.59
CA TYR A 71 1.90 8.13 -11.56
C TYR A 71 0.59 7.37 -11.41
N GLU A 72 -0.12 7.14 -12.52
CA GLU A 72 -1.37 6.38 -12.52
C GLU A 72 -1.12 4.92 -12.08
N PHE A 73 -0.02 4.31 -12.52
CA PHE A 73 0.35 2.97 -12.05
C PHE A 73 0.50 2.90 -10.53
N CYS A 74 1.19 3.87 -9.92
CA CYS A 74 1.43 3.87 -8.48
C CYS A 74 0.23 4.34 -7.64
N CYS A 75 -0.54 5.31 -8.14
CA CYS A 75 -1.49 6.09 -7.35
C CYS A 75 -2.93 6.07 -7.87
N GLY A 76 -3.20 5.49 -9.05
CA GLY A 76 -4.50 5.64 -9.72
C GLY A 76 -5.69 5.16 -8.88
N LYS A 77 -5.55 4.08 -8.09
CA LYS A 77 -6.62 3.67 -7.17
C LYS A 77 -6.70 4.54 -5.93
N PHE A 78 -5.60 5.14 -5.49
CA PHE A 78 -5.63 6.11 -4.41
C PHE A 78 -6.43 7.33 -4.80
N GLU A 79 -6.19 7.88 -5.99
CA GLU A 79 -6.91 9.05 -6.51
C GLU A 79 -8.43 8.78 -6.60
N GLN A 80 -8.82 7.61 -7.10
CA GLN A 80 -10.22 7.20 -7.14
C GLN A 80 -10.90 7.06 -5.77
N LYS A 81 -10.12 6.76 -4.71
CA LYS A 81 -10.63 6.55 -3.34
C LYS A 81 -10.56 7.81 -2.49
N SER A 82 -9.63 8.71 -2.79
CA SER A 82 -9.42 9.94 -2.02
C SER A 82 -10.49 10.95 -2.39
N ASN A 83 -11.39 11.25 -1.46
CA ASN A 83 -12.34 12.35 -1.61
C ASN A 83 -11.72 13.61 -1.03
N LEU A 84 -11.66 14.68 -1.83
CA LEU A 84 -11.41 16.03 -1.32
C LEU A 84 -12.64 16.47 -0.53
N THR A 85 -12.45 16.88 0.71
CA THR A 85 -13.50 17.56 1.48
C THR A 85 -13.53 19.05 1.09
N ASP A 86 -14.63 19.75 1.33
CA ASP A 86 -14.82 21.14 0.90
C ASP A 86 -13.76 22.11 1.45
N ASP A 87 -13.09 21.75 2.54
CA ASP A 87 -12.00 22.50 3.18
C ASP A 87 -10.60 22.17 2.61
N GLN A 88 -10.51 21.27 1.64
CA GLN A 88 -9.26 20.75 1.10
C GLN A 88 -9.15 20.93 -0.41
N ASN A 89 -8.10 21.63 -0.84
CA ASN A 89 -7.74 21.74 -2.25
C ASN A 89 -6.75 20.64 -2.71
N TYR A 90 -6.28 19.80 -1.79
CA TYR A 90 -5.35 18.71 -2.06
C TYR A 90 -5.37 17.68 -0.95
N VAL A 91 -5.33 16.40 -1.32
CA VAL A 91 -5.18 15.26 -0.40
C VAL A 91 -3.96 14.44 -0.78
N SER A 92 -3.17 14.09 0.22
CA SER A 92 -2.05 13.17 0.09
C SER A 92 -2.04 12.15 1.22
N LYS A 93 -1.17 11.15 1.12
CA LYS A 93 -0.85 10.25 2.22
C LYS A 93 -0.41 11.00 3.48
N PHE A 94 0.32 12.11 3.33
CA PHE A 94 0.73 12.92 4.48
C PHE A 94 -0.45 13.64 5.13
N THR A 95 -1.38 14.18 4.34
CA THR A 95 -2.60 14.81 4.85
C THR A 95 -3.39 13.83 5.73
N ILE A 96 -3.61 12.60 5.24
CA ILE A 96 -4.33 11.55 5.97
C ILE A 96 -3.64 11.21 7.30
N VAL A 97 -2.30 11.13 7.32
CA VAL A 97 -1.55 10.85 8.56
C VAL A 97 -1.64 12.03 9.53
N GLN A 98 -1.55 13.26 9.04
CA GLN A 98 -1.68 14.47 9.86
C GLN A 98 -3.05 14.57 10.51
N GLU A 99 -4.13 14.27 9.78
CA GLU A 99 -5.49 14.25 10.32
C GLU A 99 -5.64 13.22 11.42
N LYS A 100 -5.21 11.98 11.18
CA LYS A 100 -5.22 10.92 12.20
C LYS A 100 -4.42 11.29 13.45
N ASN A 101 -3.27 11.94 13.27
CA ASN A 101 -2.47 12.44 14.39
C ASN A 101 -3.22 13.53 15.16
N LYS A 102 -3.84 14.49 14.46
CA LYS A 102 -4.64 15.55 15.09
C LYS A 102 -5.82 14.98 15.86
N GLU A 103 -6.55 14.02 15.31
CA GLU A 103 -7.65 13.32 16.00
C GLU A 103 -7.16 12.63 17.28
N LYS A 104 -6.04 11.92 17.21
CA LYS A 104 -5.46 11.25 18.37
C LYS A 104 -5.07 12.24 19.47
N LEU A 105 -4.44 13.36 19.10
CA LEU A 105 -4.07 14.42 20.05
C LEU A 105 -5.31 15.06 20.69
N LYS A 106 -6.40 15.26 19.94
CA LYS A 106 -7.68 15.73 20.49
C LYS A 106 -8.26 14.74 21.50
N GLY A 107 -8.24 13.44 21.19
CA GLY A 107 -8.67 12.39 22.11
C GLY A 107 -7.91 12.45 23.44
N MET A 108 -6.58 12.54 23.37
CA MET A 108 -5.73 12.66 24.56
C MET A 108 -6.00 13.94 25.38
N LYS A 109 -6.27 15.06 24.71
CA LYS A 109 -6.60 16.32 25.39
C LYS A 109 -7.94 16.24 26.13
N ASN A 110 -8.89 15.47 25.62
CA ASN A 110 -10.23 15.34 26.21
C ASN A 110 -10.27 14.34 27.39
N GLU A 111 -9.18 13.62 27.63
CA GLU A 111 -9.01 12.65 28.74
C GLU A 111 -8.31 13.26 29.97
N ILE A 112 -7.93 14.55 29.91
CA ILE A 112 -7.33 15.34 31.00
C ILE A 112 -8.32 16.41 31.45
#